data_AF-A0A9D8DDK7-F1
#
_entry.id   AF-A0A9D8DDK7-F1
#
_cell.length_a   1.000
_cell.length_b   1.000
_cell.length_c   1.000
_cell.angle_alpha   90.00
_cell.angle_beta   90.00
_cell.angle_gamma   90.00
#
_symmetry.space_group_name_H-M   'P 1'
#
loop_
_entity.id
_entity.type
_entity.pdbx_description
1 polymer ?
#
loop_
_entity_poly.entity_id
_entity_poly.type
_entity_poly.pdbx_seq_one_letter_code
_entity_poly.pdbx_strand_id
1 'polypeptide(L)'
;MEVSLFATVLPSAALAVIMLSLGMSLTAADFRRVVVYPRGIVNLALISPLLAFGIAELFDLDPAMAVGLVLLGASPGARWPTC
;
A
#
# COMPACT_ATOMS: atom_id res chain seq x y z
N MET A 1 -21.50 -12.88 -17.78
CA MET A 1 -21.60 -11.40 -17.82
C MET A 1 -22.26 -10.79 -16.58
N GLU A 2 -23.09 -11.49 -15.80
CA GLU A 2 -23.66 -10.93 -14.55
C GLU A 2 -22.65 -10.80 -13.39
N VAL A 3 -21.62 -11.66 -13.36
CA VAL A 3 -20.61 -11.66 -12.28
C VAL A 3 -19.82 -10.35 -12.22
N SER A 4 -19.73 -9.60 -13.31
CA SER A 4 -18.94 -8.37 -13.41
C SER A 4 -19.51 -7.22 -12.57
N LEU A 5 -20.83 -7.06 -12.50
CA LEU A 5 -21.42 -6.02 -11.65
C LEU A 5 -21.18 -6.31 -10.17
N PHE A 6 -21.35 -7.57 -9.76
CA PHE A 6 -21.07 -7.96 -8.38
C PHE A 6 -19.56 -7.88 -8.06
N ALA A 7 -18.70 -8.39 -8.93
CA ALA A 7 -17.25 -8.42 -8.69
C ALA A 7 -16.54 -7.08 -8.89
N THR A 8 -17.13 -6.11 -9.59
CA THR A 8 -16.53 -4.77 -9.75
C THR A 8 -17.15 -3.76 -8.79
N VAL A 9 -18.48 -3.75 -8.63
CA VAL A 9 -19.15 -2.72 -7.82
C VAL A 9 -18.96 -2.96 -6.32
N LEU A 10 -19.08 -4.20 -5.83
CA LEU A 10 -18.93 -4.47 -4.39
C LEU A 10 -17.51 -4.17 -3.89
N PRO A 11 -16.42 -4.66 -4.53
CA PRO A 11 -15.07 -4.41 -4.02
C PRO A 11 -14.68 -2.94 -4.09
N SER A 12 -15.06 -2.22 -5.14
CA SER A 12 -14.81 -0.77 -5.23
C SER A 12 -15.57 0.01 -4.17
N ALA A 13 -16.85 -0.33 -3.92
CA ALA A 13 -17.62 0.29 -2.85
C ALA A 13 -17.04 -0.02 -1.46
N ALA A 14 -16.61 -1.27 -1.22
CA ALA A 14 -15.96 -1.67 0.02
C ALA A 14 -14.64 -0.93 0.24
N LEU A 15 -13.77 -0.84 -0.77
CA LEU A 15 -12.52 -0.07 -0.69
C LEU A 15 -12.77 1.41 -0.44
N ALA A 16 -13.79 2.00 -1.07
CA ALA A 16 -14.18 3.38 -0.82
C ALA A 16 -14.60 3.60 0.64
N VAL A 17 -15.43 2.71 1.20
CA VAL A 17 -15.85 2.78 2.60
C VAL A 17 -14.67 2.58 3.55
N ILE A 18 -13.76 1.65 3.27
CA ILE A 18 -12.57 1.40 4.10
C ILE A 18 -11.66 2.63 4.11
N MET A 19 -11.35 3.20 2.93
CA MET A 19 -10.51 4.40 2.84
C MET A 19 -11.16 5.62 3.50
N LEU A 20 -12.48 5.79 3.36
CA LEU A 20 -13.24 6.85 4.05
C LEU A 20 -13.20 6.68 5.58
N SER A 21 -13.37 5.44 6.06
CA SER A 21 -13.38 5.12 7.50
C SER A 21 -12.01 5.36 8.14
N LEU A 22 -10.93 4.99 7.46
CA LEU A 22 -9.57 5.31 7.89
C LEU A 22 -9.36 6.83 7.97
N GLY A 23 -9.93 7.57 7.01
CA GLY A 23 -9.92 9.03 6.98
C GLY A 23 -10.60 9.67 8.19
N MET A 24 -11.80 9.20 8.55
CA MET A 24 -12.57 9.72 9.68
C MET A 24 -11.96 9.39 11.05
N SER A 25 -11.12 8.34 11.12
CA SER A 25 -10.42 7.96 12.34
C SER A 25 -9.11 8.72 12.57
N LEU A 26 -8.63 9.52 11.61
CA LEU A 26 -7.40 10.30 11.75
C LEU A 26 -7.58 11.45 12.74
N THR A 27 -6.70 11.52 13.73
CA THR A 27 -6.66 12.63 14.69
C THR A 27 -5.61 13.66 14.25
N ALA A 28 -5.77 14.94 14.62
CA ALA A 28 -4.76 15.98 14.35
C ALA A 28 -3.35 15.64 14.89
N ALA A 29 -3.28 14.81 15.94
CA ALA A 29 -2.03 14.28 16.48
C ALA A 29 -1.29 13.36 15.50
N ASP A 30 -1.99 12.62 14.64
CA ASP A 30 -1.39 11.73 13.64
C ASP A 30 -0.68 12.53 12.54
N PHE A 31 -1.30 13.62 12.07
CA PHE A 31 -0.67 14.54 11.13
C PHE A 31 0.59 15.19 11.71
N ARG A 32 0.56 15.55 13.01
CA ARG A 32 1.76 16.08 13.68
C ARG A 32 2.88 15.04 13.74
N ARG A 33 2.57 13.76 13.99
CA ARG A 33 3.56 12.68 14.00
C ARG A 33 4.23 12.48 12.64
N VAL A 34 3.47 12.59 11.55
CA VAL A 34 3.99 12.50 10.17
C VAL A 34 5.04 13.58 9.88
N VAL A 35 4.83 14.80 10.37
CA VAL A 35 5.78 15.91 10.19
C VAL A 35 7.01 15.78 11.10
N VAL A 36 6.84 15.29 12.33
CA VAL A 36 7.93 15.15 13.31
C VAL A 36 8.85 13.96 12.99
N TYR A 37 8.31 12.88 12.41
CA TYR A 37 9.05 11.66 12.06
C TYR A 37 8.94 11.33 10.55
N PRO A 38 9.64 12.08 9.68
CA PRO A 38 9.55 11.88 8.22
C PRO A 38 10.16 10.56 7.73
N ARG A 39 10.92 9.86 8.59
CA ARG A 39 11.55 8.57 8.27
C ARG A 39 10.52 7.53 7.80
N GLY A 40 9.30 7.56 8.35
CA GLY A 40 8.23 6.63 7.94
C GLY A 40 7.80 6.81 6.48
N ILE A 41 7.77 8.07 5.98
CA ILE A 41 7.35 8.38 4.61
C ILE A 41 8.43 7.96 3.61
N VAL A 42 9.70 8.24 3.93
CA VAL A 42 10.84 7.87 3.07
C VAL A 42 10.95 6.35 2.96
N ASN A 43 10.73 5.63 4.06
CA ASN A 43 10.77 4.17 4.06
C ASN A 43 9.63 3.58 3.22
N LEU A 44 8.42 4.16 3.31
CA LEU A 44 7.31 3.69 2.51
C LEU A 44 7.51 3.96 1.00
N ALA A 45 7.96 5.17 0.65
CA ALA A 45 8.08 5.60 -0.74
C ALA A 45 9.28 4.98 -1.47
N LEU A 46 10.39 4.73 -0.76
CA LEU A 46 11.64 4.33 -1.41
C LEU A 46 12.11 2.93 -0.98
N ILE A 47 12.07 2.62 0.32
CA ILE A 47 12.63 1.36 0.82
C ILE A 47 11.73 0.18 0.45
N SER A 48 10.41 0.32 0.59
CA SER A 48 9.44 -0.74 0.30
C SER A 48 9.43 -1.20 -1.17
N PRO A 49 9.31 -0.31 -2.19
CA PRO A 49 9.32 -0.74 -3.58
C PRO A 49 10.69 -1.24 -4.03
N LEU A 50 11.79 -0.69 -3.47
CA LEU A 50 13.14 -1.15 -3.80
C LEU A 50 13.42 -2.55 -3.25
N LEU A 51 12.93 -2.87 -2.06
CA LEU A 51 12.95 -4.23 -1.51
C LEU A 51 12.12 -5.19 -2.35
N ALA A 52 10.91 -4.80 -2.74
CA ALA A 52 10.06 -5.63 -3.61
C ALA A 52 10.72 -5.90 -4.97
N PHE A 53 11.39 -4.89 -5.54
CA PHE A 53 12.16 -5.03 -6.78
C PHE A 53 13.38 -5.95 -6.59
N GLY A 54 14.16 -5.78 -5.52
CA GLY A 54 15.30 -6.66 -5.23
C GLY A 54 14.91 -8.12 -5.03
N ILE A 55 13.74 -8.37 -4.44
CA ILE A 55 13.18 -9.73 -4.31
C ILE A 55 12.75 -10.26 -5.68
N ALA A 56 12.10 -9.44 -6.53
CA ALA A 56 11.70 -9.86 -7.88
C ALA A 56 12.90 -10.29 -8.73
N GLU A 57 14.01 -9.54 -8.67
CA GLU A 57 15.26 -9.83 -9.37
C GLU A 57 15.97 -11.08 -8.81
N LEU A 58 15.99 -11.25 -7.48
CA LEU A 58 16.66 -12.41 -6.84
C LEU A 58 15.98 -13.74 -7.19
N PHE A 59 14.67 -13.73 -7.39
CA PHE A 59 13.87 -14.92 -7.68
C PHE A 59 13.57 -15.11 -9.18
N ASP A 60 14.14 -14.28 -10.07
CA ASP A 60 13.98 -14.33 -11.54
C ASP A 60 12.50 -14.41 -11.97
N LEU A 61 11.66 -13.54 -11.41
CA LEU A 61 10.22 -13.56 -11.67
C LEU A 61 9.89 -13.08 -13.08
N ASP A 62 8.87 -13.70 -13.68
CA ASP A 62 8.27 -13.21 -14.92
C ASP A 62 7.84 -11.74 -14.78
N PRO A 63 8.05 -10.90 -15.81
CA PRO A 63 7.82 -9.45 -15.73
C PRO A 63 6.41 -9.09 -15.24
N ALA A 64 5.39 -9.90 -15.56
CA ALA A 64 4.02 -9.67 -15.10
C ALA A 64 3.88 -9.82 -13.58
N MET A 65 4.54 -10.82 -12.97
CA MET A 65 4.49 -11.04 -11.52
C MET A 65 5.37 -10.04 -10.77
N ALA A 66 6.52 -9.67 -11.33
CA ALA A 66 7.39 -8.65 -10.76
C ALA A 66 6.67 -7.30 -10.60
N VAL A 67 5.91 -6.87 -11.62
CA VAL A 67 5.10 -5.65 -11.54
C VAL A 67 4.02 -5.77 -10.46
N GLY A 68 3.33 -6.91 -10.37
CA GLY A 68 2.35 -7.16 -9.31
C GLY A 68 2.97 -7.06 -7.91
N LEU A 69 4.16 -7.62 -7.72
CA LEU A 69 4.89 -7.59 -6.45
C LEU A 69 5.32 -6.16 -6.07
N VAL A 70 5.84 -5.39 -7.03
CA VAL A 70 6.26 -4.01 -6.80
C VAL A 70 5.04 -3.11 -6.49
N LEU A 71 3.90 -3.30 -7.16
CA LEU A 71 2.65 -2.57 -6.87
C LEU A 71 2.11 -2.88 -5.47
N LEU A 72 2.18 -4.15 -5.04
CA LEU A 72 1.82 -4.54 -3.67
C LEU A 72 2.80 -3.93 -2.65
N GLY A 73 4.11 -3.94 -2.94
CA GLY A 73 5.14 -3.36 -2.08
C GLY A 73 5.12 -1.84 -1.98
N ALA A 74 4.69 -1.15 -3.04
CA ALA A 74 4.55 0.32 -3.05
C ALA A 74 3.28 0.82 -2.34
N SER A 75 2.35 -0.08 -2.01
CA SER A 75 1.10 0.27 -1.36
C SER A 75 1.34 0.65 0.12
N PRO A 76 0.64 1.65 0.68
CA PRO A 76 0.73 2.02 2.09
C PRO A 76 0.26 0.87 2.97
N GLY A 77 1.18 0.04 3.45
CA GLY A 77 0.89 -1.18 4.19
C GLY A 77 2.01 -1.56 5.16
N ALA A 78 1.61 -2.00 6.35
CA ALA A 78 2.43 -2.51 7.46
C ALA A 78 3.60 -1.59 7.91
N ARG A 79 3.48 -1.06 9.14
CA ARG A 79 4.58 -0.35 9.81
C ARG A 79 5.74 -1.33 10.04
N TRP A 80 6.87 -1.09 9.37
CA TRP A 80 8.12 -1.79 9.65
C TRP A 80 8.50 -1.65 11.14
N PRO A 81 9.09 -2.69 11.77
CA PRO A 81 9.28 -2.80 13.23
C PRO A 81 10.24 -1.78 13.86
N THR A 82 10.74 -0.80 13.10
CA THR A 82 11.78 0.14 13.53
C THR A 82 11.27 1.58 13.77
N CYS A 83 9.95 1.79 13.87
CA CYS A 83 9.34 3.06 14.30
C CYS A 83 8.19 2.85 15.27
#